data_AF-A0A3A9F5R4-F1
#
_entry.id   AF-A0A3A9F5R4-F1
#
_cell.length_a   1.000
_cell.length_b   1.000
_cell.length_c   1.000
_cell.angle_alpha   90.00
_cell.angle_beta   90.00
_cell.angle_gamma   90.00
#
_symmetry.space_group_name_H-M   'P 1'
#
loop_
_entity.id
_entity.type
_entity.pdbx_description
1 polymer ?
#
loop_
_entity_poly.entity_id
_entity_poly.type
_entity_poly.pdbx_seq_one_letter_code
_entity_poly.pdbx_strand_id
1 'polypeptide(L)'
;MKKAVRIRTVSQWRLLKQLNNYLGKRKVPEEVMRKIYHILCSKELGKKGFLVLCLDKLKDDWYGIEEAVGMYPNKIKVKEDIDEILTRSRRGKLRSWYVSYIKMGSQKIPLIYTTKKQSDYRRNEA
;
A
#
# COMPACT_ATOMS: atom_id res chain seq x y z
N MET A 1 -6.60 -15.82 -1.08
CA MET A 1 -5.29 -15.12 -1.10
C MET A 1 -5.45 -13.70 -1.61
N LYS A 2 -5.23 -12.71 -0.76
CA LYS A 2 -5.11 -11.32 -1.21
C LYS A 2 -3.79 -11.16 -1.96
N LYS A 3 -3.80 -10.54 -3.14
CA LYS A 3 -2.55 -10.34 -3.90
C LYS A 3 -1.87 -9.05 -3.44
N ALA A 4 -0.76 -9.21 -2.73
CA ALA A 4 0.11 -8.14 -2.30
C ALA A 4 1.54 -8.36 -2.81
N VAL A 5 2.28 -7.28 -2.99
CA VAL A 5 3.66 -7.28 -3.48
C VAL A 5 4.53 -6.60 -2.44
N ARG A 6 5.66 -7.24 -2.09
CA ARG A 6 6.70 -6.62 -1.27
C ARG A 6 7.75 -6.00 -2.18
N ILE A 7 8.10 -4.74 -1.92
CA ILE A 7 9.05 -3.98 -2.72
C ILE A 7 10.15 -3.47 -1.79
N ARG A 8 11.38 -3.90 -2.05
CA ARG A 8 12.59 -3.59 -1.27
C ARG A 8 13.51 -2.64 -2.00
N THR A 9 13.56 -2.73 -3.32
CA THR A 9 14.58 -2.04 -4.12
C THR A 9 13.98 -1.32 -5.32
N VAL A 10 14.72 -0.34 -5.83
CA VAL A 10 14.38 0.38 -7.07
C VAL A 10 14.29 -0.58 -8.26
N SER A 11 15.11 -1.64 -8.29
CA SER A 11 15.04 -2.67 -9.34
C SER A 11 13.70 -3.41 -9.33
N GLN A 12 13.19 -3.79 -8.14
CA GLN A 12 11.87 -4.41 -8.01
C GLN A 12 10.74 -3.45 -8.41
N TRP A 13 10.87 -2.17 -8.08
CA TRP A 13 9.93 -1.14 -8.55
C TRP A 13 9.95 -1.00 -10.08
N ARG A 14 11.13 -1.02 -10.71
CA ARG A 14 11.26 -0.93 -12.17
C ARG A 14 10.62 -2.14 -12.85
N LEU A 15 10.81 -3.34 -12.31
CA LEU A 15 10.14 -4.55 -12.78
C LEU A 15 8.62 -4.44 -12.63
N LEU A 16 8.13 -3.99 -11.47
CA LEU A 16 6.69 -3.74 -11.29
C LEU A 16 6.16 -2.74 -12.31
N LYS A 17 6.90 -1.67 -12.63
CA LYS A 17 6.52 -0.66 -13.63
C LYS A 17 6.36 -1.26 -15.02
N GLN A 18 7.28 -2.13 -15.43
CA GLN A 18 7.20 -2.84 -16.71
C GLN A 18 6.01 -3.82 -16.74
N LEU A 19 5.82 -4.57 -15.66
CA LEU A 19 4.73 -5.55 -15.53
C LEU A 19 3.35 -4.91 -15.33
N ASN A 20 3.31 -3.65 -14.91
CA ASN A 20 2.08 -2.96 -14.54
C ASN A 20 1.02 -2.92 -15.65
N ASN A 21 1.47 -2.89 -16.92
CA ASN A 21 0.57 -2.91 -18.06
C ASN A 21 -0.19 -4.24 -18.21
N TYR A 22 0.38 -5.34 -17.69
CA TYR A 22 -0.22 -6.67 -17.73
C TYR A 22 -1.12 -6.98 -16.52
N LEU A 23 -1.19 -6.09 -15.52
CA LEU A 23 -2.02 -6.28 -14.32
C LEU A 23 -3.52 -6.03 -14.57
N GLY A 24 -3.91 -5.60 -15.78
CA GLY A 24 -5.30 -5.41 -16.19
C GLY A 24 -6.09 -4.49 -15.23
N LYS A 25 -7.14 -5.03 -14.60
CA LYS A 25 -7.98 -4.29 -13.63
C LYS A 25 -7.24 -3.87 -12.35
N ARG A 26 -6.07 -4.45 -12.09
CA ARG A 26 -5.20 -4.19 -10.93
C ARG A 26 -4.02 -3.29 -11.26
N LYS A 27 -4.03 -2.66 -12.44
CA LYS A 27 -3.02 -1.68 -12.81
C LYS A 27 -2.89 -0.61 -11.72
N VAL A 28 -1.65 -0.40 -11.31
CA VAL A 28 -1.24 0.60 -10.33
C VAL A 28 -1.14 1.96 -11.05
N PRO A 29 -1.81 3.01 -10.57
CA PRO A 29 -1.70 4.35 -11.16
C PRO A 29 -0.28 4.93 -11.07
N GLU A 30 0.10 5.81 -12.01
CA GLU A 30 1.46 6.38 -12.06
C GLU A 30 1.77 7.20 -10.80
N GLU A 31 0.77 7.88 -10.24
CA GLU A 31 0.89 8.66 -9.00
C GLU A 31 1.33 7.77 -7.83
N VAL A 32 0.74 6.57 -7.74
CA VAL A 32 1.10 5.56 -6.73
C VAL A 32 2.50 5.03 -7.00
N MET A 33 2.84 4.76 -8.27
CA MET A 33 4.19 4.32 -8.65
C MET A 33 5.25 5.36 -8.28
N ARG A 34 4.99 6.65 -8.47
CA ARG A 34 5.88 7.74 -8.03
C ARG A 34 6.04 7.79 -6.52
N LYS A 35 4.95 7.64 -5.75
CA LYS A 35 5.04 7.60 -4.27
C LYS A 35 5.89 6.41 -3.80
N ILE A 36 5.72 5.22 -4.39
CA ILE A 36 6.57 4.05 -4.07
C ILE A 36 8.04 4.37 -4.33
N TYR A 37 8.35 4.99 -5.49
CA TYR A 37 9.72 5.37 -5.82
C TYR A 37 10.32 6.34 -4.79
N HIS A 38 9.58 7.37 -4.39
CA HIS A 38 10.04 8.31 -3.36
C HIS A 38 10.32 7.63 -2.02
N ILE A 39 9.45 6.71 -1.58
CA ILE A 39 9.67 5.95 -0.33
C ILE A 39 10.92 5.07 -0.42
N LEU A 40 11.16 4.45 -1.58
CA LEU A 40 12.39 3.65 -1.78
C LEU A 40 13.64 4.53 -1.75
N CYS A 41 13.57 5.74 -2.30
CA CYS A 41 14.68 6.69 -2.35
C CYS A 41 14.94 7.42 -1.03
N SER A 42 13.95 7.56 -0.14
CA SER A 42 14.10 8.26 1.15
C SER A 42 15.05 7.54 2.13
N LYS A 43 15.44 6.29 1.83
CA LYS A 43 16.27 5.41 2.68
C LYS A 43 15.65 5.10 4.06
N GLU A 44 14.40 5.49 4.31
CA GLU A 44 13.69 5.29 5.59
C GLU A 44 13.32 3.83 5.87
N LEU A 45 13.37 2.96 4.86
CA LEU A 45 13.05 1.54 5.00
C LEU A 45 14.12 0.78 5.84
N GLY A 46 15.38 1.23 5.84
CA GLY A 46 16.49 0.52 6.48
C GLY A 46 16.90 -0.77 5.73
N LYS A 47 17.98 -1.44 6.19
CA LYS A 47 18.63 -2.57 5.48
C LYS A 47 17.72 -3.78 5.21
N LYS A 48 16.74 -4.04 6.08
CA LYS A 48 15.77 -5.14 5.95
C LYS A 48 14.35 -4.63 5.65
N GLY A 49 14.20 -3.35 5.34
CA GLY A 49 12.92 -2.75 5.07
C GLY A 49 12.31 -3.15 3.75
N PHE A 50 11.00 -3.09 3.72
CA PHE A 50 10.22 -3.25 2.51
C PHE A 50 8.94 -2.43 2.62
N LEU A 51 8.40 -2.07 1.47
CA LEU A 51 7.06 -1.53 1.31
C LEU A 51 6.12 -2.67 0.89
N VAL A 52 4.88 -2.62 1.38
CA VAL A 52 3.81 -3.53 0.96
C VAL A 52 2.83 -2.78 0.07
N LEU A 53 2.60 -3.31 -1.12
CA LEU A 53 1.60 -2.82 -2.06
C LEU A 53 0.47 -3.84 -2.19
N CYS A 54 -0.73 -3.47 -1.75
CA CYS A 54 -1.93 -4.27 -1.94
C CYS A 54 -2.55 -3.98 -3.31
N LEU A 55 -2.60 -5.00 -4.19
CA LEU A 55 -3.21 -4.87 -5.52
C LEU A 55 -4.72 -5.09 -5.47
N ASP A 56 -5.18 -5.90 -4.53
CA ASP A 56 -6.59 -6.07 -4.23
C ASP A 56 -7.07 -5.01 -3.24
N LYS A 57 -8.36 -4.66 -3.33
CA LYS A 57 -8.98 -3.75 -2.38
C LYS A 57 -8.97 -4.39 -0.99
N LEU A 58 -8.51 -3.63 -0.01
CA LEU A 58 -8.69 -4.00 1.38
C LEU A 58 -10.18 -3.93 1.72
N LYS A 59 -10.72 -5.06 2.16
CA LYS A 59 -11.80 -5.09 3.16
C LYS A 59 -11.12 -5.03 4.52
N ASP A 60 -11.80 -4.59 5.59
CA ASP A 60 -11.34 -4.45 7.01
C ASP A 60 -10.86 -5.75 7.68
N ASP A 61 -10.27 -6.62 6.88
CA ASP A 61 -9.76 -7.92 7.19
C ASP A 61 -8.24 -7.77 7.31
N TRP A 62 -7.85 -7.37 8.52
CA TRP A 62 -6.48 -7.18 9.01
C TRP A 62 -5.62 -8.41 8.81
N TYR A 63 -6.23 -9.60 8.87
CA TYR A 63 -5.55 -10.88 8.66
C TYR A 63 -4.88 -10.96 7.29
N GLY A 64 -5.55 -10.46 6.24
CA GLY A 64 -4.95 -10.41 4.91
C GLY A 64 -3.82 -9.38 4.75
N ILE A 65 -3.72 -8.39 5.64
CA ILE A 65 -2.53 -7.53 5.74
C ILE A 65 -1.42 -8.29 6.47
N GLU A 66 -1.72 -8.95 7.59
CA GLU A 66 -0.76 -9.75 8.36
C GLU A 66 -0.10 -10.83 7.50
N GLU A 67 -0.90 -11.54 6.69
CA GLU A 67 -0.44 -12.53 5.70
C GLU A 67 0.45 -11.88 4.62
N ALA A 68 0.01 -10.75 4.04
CA ALA A 68 0.76 -10.02 3.02
C ALA A 68 2.11 -9.49 3.52
N VAL A 69 2.13 -8.97 4.75
CA VAL A 69 3.34 -8.54 5.45
C VAL A 69 4.19 -9.76 5.85
N GLY A 70 3.57 -10.94 6.01
CA GLY A 70 4.21 -12.23 6.32
C GLY A 70 4.72 -12.28 7.75
N MET A 71 4.01 -11.63 8.66
CA MET A 71 4.50 -11.35 10.00
C MET A 71 3.58 -11.87 11.09
N TYR A 72 2.65 -12.77 10.74
CA TYR A 72 1.91 -13.59 11.71
C TYR A 72 2.92 -14.36 12.60
N PRO A 73 2.81 -14.32 13.94
CA PRO A 73 1.72 -13.77 14.78
C PRO A 73 2.03 -12.41 15.45
N ASN A 74 2.95 -11.59 14.94
CA ASN A 74 3.35 -10.34 15.58
C ASN A 74 2.24 -9.27 15.52
N LYS A 75 1.92 -8.65 16.66
CA LYS A 75 0.89 -7.59 16.76
C LYS A 75 1.23 -6.39 15.89
N ILE A 76 0.42 -6.15 14.85
CA ILE A 76 0.49 -4.99 13.97
C ILE A 76 -0.17 -3.79 14.66
N LYS A 77 0.56 -2.68 14.81
CA LYS A 77 -0.04 -1.37 15.15
C LYS A 77 0.02 -0.47 13.92
N VAL A 78 -1.13 -0.16 13.35
CA VAL A 78 -1.24 0.84 12.28
C VAL A 78 -1.18 2.22 12.91
N LYS A 79 -0.25 3.06 12.44
CA LYS A 79 -0.25 4.48 12.79
C LYS A 79 -1.30 5.21 11.96
N GLU A 80 -1.96 6.18 12.60
CA GLU A 80 -3.02 7.02 12.03
C GLU A 80 -2.53 8.03 10.97
N ASP A 81 -1.22 8.13 10.73
CA ASP A 81 -0.66 8.93 9.63
C ASP A 81 -0.99 8.27 8.28
N ILE A 82 -2.18 8.58 7.77
CA ILE A 82 -2.70 8.11 6.49
C ILE A 82 -2.55 9.24 5.46
N ASP A 83 -1.60 9.09 4.53
CA ASP A 83 -1.57 9.95 3.34
C ASP A 83 -2.57 9.42 2.30
N GLU A 84 -3.34 10.32 1.69
CA GLU A 84 -4.19 10.00 0.54
C GLU A 84 -3.50 10.36 -0.78
N ILE A 85 -3.53 9.44 -1.74
CA ILE A 85 -3.12 9.66 -3.13
C ILE A 85 -4.37 9.60 -4.00
N LEU A 86 -4.76 10.76 -4.53
CA LEU A 86 -5.85 10.86 -5.50
C LEU A 86 -5.35 10.42 -6.88
N THR A 87 -6.06 9.45 -7.47
CA THR A 87 -5.74 8.92 -8.79
C THR A 87 -6.94 9.04 -9.71
N ARG A 88 -6.69 9.28 -11.01
CA ARG A 88 -7.74 9.28 -12.02
C ARG A 88 -7.70 7.98 -12.81
N SER A 89 -8.85 7.31 -12.88
CA SER A 89 -9.00 6.17 -13.78
C SER A 89 -9.07 6.63 -15.24
N ARG A 90 -8.84 5.71 -16.20
CA ARG A 90 -9.02 5.97 -17.64
C ARG A 90 -10.39 6.54 -18.01
N ARG A 91 -11.43 6.29 -17.21
CA ARG A 91 -12.80 6.79 -17.42
C ARG A 91 -13.10 8.08 -16.63
N GLY A 92 -12.08 8.80 -16.17
CA GLY A 92 -12.23 10.03 -15.39
C GLY A 92 -12.69 9.84 -13.94
N LYS A 93 -13.06 8.63 -13.51
CA LYS A 93 -13.45 8.38 -12.12
C LYS A 93 -12.26 8.55 -11.19
N LEU A 94 -12.42 9.39 -10.17
CA LEU A 94 -11.50 9.55 -9.05
C LEU A 94 -11.47 8.27 -8.21
N ARG A 95 -10.27 7.87 -7.80
CA ARG A 95 -10.02 6.74 -6.91
C ARG A 95 -8.92 7.11 -5.92
N SER A 96 -9.21 6.89 -4.65
CA SER A 96 -8.27 7.10 -3.56
C SER A 96 -7.42 5.86 -3.34
N TRP A 97 -6.13 6.10 -3.17
CA TRP A 97 -5.17 5.18 -2.59
C TRP A 97 -4.68 5.76 -1.27
N TYR A 98 -4.32 4.90 -0.34
CA TYR A 98 -3.90 5.29 0.99
C TYR A 98 -2.49 4.77 1.24
N VAL A 99 -1.68 5.58 1.89
CA VAL A 99 -0.38 5.18 2.45
C VAL A 99 -0.51 5.25 3.95
N SER A 100 -0.36 4.11 4.61
CA SER A 100 -0.30 4.02 6.06
C SER A 100 1.04 3.43 6.47
N TYR A 101 1.34 3.51 7.76
CA TYR A 101 2.56 2.93 8.30
C TYR A 101 2.25 1.94 9.41
N ILE A 102 2.77 0.73 9.25
CA ILE A 102 2.73 -0.29 10.28
C ILE A 102 3.98 -0.13 11.14
N LYS A 103 3.81 0.07 12.45
CA LYS A 103 4.92 0.04 13.42
C LYS A 103 5.09 -1.37 13.95
N MET A 104 6.30 -1.91 13.82
CA MET A 104 6.71 -3.20 14.36
C MET A 104 8.01 -3.01 15.15
N GLY A 105 7.91 -2.97 16.49
CA GLY A 105 9.06 -2.63 17.33
C GLY A 105 9.65 -1.27 16.94
N SER A 106 10.91 -1.27 16.50
CA SER A 106 11.61 -0.09 15.97
C SER A 106 11.45 0.13 14.45
N GLN A 107 10.87 -0.83 13.73
CA GLN A 107 10.72 -0.77 12.27
C GLN A 107 9.38 -0.15 11.86
N LYS A 108 9.41 0.69 10.82
CA LYS A 108 8.24 1.31 10.19
C LYS A 108 8.09 0.75 8.78
N ILE A 109 6.97 0.07 8.52
CA ILE A 109 6.69 -0.59 7.23
C ILE A 109 5.62 0.22 6.50
N PRO A 110 5.94 0.84 5.35
CA PRO A 110 4.95 1.52 4.53
C PRO A 110 3.99 0.53 3.87
N LEU A 111 2.69 0.80 3.98
CA LEU A 111 1.61 0.02 3.39
C LEU A 111 0.81 0.91 2.45
N ILE A 112 0.73 0.52 1.18
CA ILE A 112 -0.05 1.20 0.14
C ILE A 112 -1.22 0.33 -0.29
N TYR A 113 -2.44 0.87 -0.24
CA TYR A 113 -3.65 0.10 -0.52
C TYR A 113 -4.79 0.97 -1.07
N THR A 114 -5.85 0.31 -1.54
CA THR A 114 -7.15 0.96 -1.81
C THR A 114 -8.22 0.25 -1.00
N THR A 115 -9.24 0.98 -0.57
CA THR A 115 -10.42 0.39 0.07
C THR A 115 -11.53 0.16 -0.95
N LYS A 116 -12.50 -0.70 -0.65
CA LYS A 116 -13.83 -0.54 -1.26
C LYS A 116 -14.41 0.76 -0.69
N LYS A 117 -14.97 1.64 -1.55
CA LYS A 117 -15.64 2.89 -1.13
C LYS A 117 -16.40 2.64 0.18
N GLN A 118 -15.93 3.25 1.26
CA GLN A 118 -16.62 3.32 2.53
C GLN A 118 -16.94 4.79 2.74
N SER A 119 -18.23 5.08 2.66
CA SER A 119 -18.89 6.22 3.28
C SER A 119 -18.72 6.27 4.81
N ASP A 120 -17.89 5.42 5.42
CA ASP A 120 -18.07 5.03 6.82
C ASP A 120 -16.88 5.36 7.75
N TYR A 121 -15.82 6.01 7.26
CA TYR A 121 -14.78 6.55 8.17
C TYR A 121 -15.07 7.99 8.66
N ARG A 122 -16.14 8.63 8.17
CA ARG A 122 -16.68 9.90 8.70
C ARG A 122 -17.95 9.66 9.50
N ARG A 123 -17.89 8.81 10.52
CA ARG A 123 -18.87 8.76 11.61
C ARG A 123 -18.28 7.82 12.66
N ASN A 124 -17.61 8.41 13.65
CA ASN A 124 -17.62 7.99 15.06
C ASN A 124 -16.64 8.87 15.84
N GLU A 125 -16.76 10.18 15.66
CA GLU A 125 -16.44 11.17 16.71
C GLU A 125 -17.72 11.99 16.88
N ALA A 126 -18.61 11.48 17.71
CA ALA A 126 -19.76 12.17 18.29
C ALA A 126 -19.87 11.71 19.75
#